data_AF-A0A5Q8CDZ2-F1
#
_entry.id   AF-A0A5Q8CDZ2-F1
#
_cell.length_a   1.000
_cell.length_b   1.000
_cell.length_c   1.000
_cell.angle_alpha   90.00
_cell.angle_beta   90.00
_cell.angle_gamma   90.00
#
_symmetry.space_group_name_H-M   'P 1'
#
loop_
_entity.id
_entity.type
_entity.pdbx_description
1 polymer ?
#
loop_
_entity_poly.entity_id
_entity_poly.type
_entity_poly.pdbx_seq_one_letter_code
_entity_poly.pdbx_strand_id
1 'polypeptide(L)'
;NISFGLPHRHGINAAFIPMVIGAGMTSAIMNPVRPQEMEAVRGANVLNGTDENCTNWIRTYKDYKPAEGGHAVASPVAVTAPGDGAAAAGGRRRGGREARMARG
;
A
#
# COMPACT_ATOMS: atom_id res chain seq x y z
N ASN A 1 -19.80 3.63 -13.60
CA ASN A 1 -18.39 4.01 -13.35
C ASN A 1 -17.86 4.78 -14.56
N ILE A 2 -16.80 5.59 -14.40
CA ILE A 2 -16.29 6.55 -15.39
C ILE A 2 -15.97 5.95 -16.76
N SER A 3 -15.55 4.68 -16.80
CA SER A 3 -15.16 3.94 -17.99
C SER A 3 -16.28 3.04 -18.57
N PHE A 4 -17.55 3.31 -18.24
CA PHE A 4 -18.67 2.51 -18.75
C PHE A 4 -18.78 2.60 -20.28
N GLY A 5 -18.96 1.46 -20.94
CA GLY A 5 -19.07 1.38 -22.40
C GLY A 5 -17.74 1.43 -23.17
N LEU A 6 -16.62 1.67 -22.50
CA LEU A 6 -15.30 1.76 -23.15
C LEU A 6 -14.55 0.42 -23.14
N PRO A 7 -13.70 0.14 -24.16
CA PRO A 7 -12.71 -0.91 -24.10
C PRO A 7 -11.58 -0.52 -23.13
N HIS A 8 -10.82 -1.51 -22.65
CA HIS A 8 -9.64 -1.30 -21.78
C HIS A 8 -9.91 -0.39 -20.56
N ARG A 9 -10.99 -0.69 -19.83
CA ARG A 9 -11.51 0.13 -18.71
C ARG A 9 -10.49 0.38 -17.60
N HIS A 10 -9.62 -0.58 -17.33
CA HIS A 10 -8.60 -0.48 -16.28
C HIS A 10 -7.54 0.57 -16.60
N GLY A 11 -7.16 0.76 -17.87
CA GLY A 11 -6.26 1.85 -18.24
C GLY A 11 -6.88 3.23 -18.02
N ILE A 12 -8.16 3.39 -18.37
CA ILE A 12 -8.90 4.63 -18.08
C ILE A 12 -9.01 4.88 -16.58
N ASN A 13 -9.35 3.86 -15.78
CA ASN A 13 -9.43 4.00 -14.33
C ASN A 13 -8.05 4.35 -13.72
N ALA A 14 -6.99 3.69 -14.16
CA ALA A 14 -5.62 3.95 -13.69
C ALA A 14 -5.14 5.36 -14.06
N ALA A 15 -5.55 5.92 -15.20
CA ALA A 15 -5.29 7.31 -15.55
C ALA A 15 -6.17 8.31 -14.78
N PHE A 16 -7.43 7.94 -14.52
CA PHE A 16 -8.39 8.79 -13.83
C PHE A 16 -8.02 9.02 -12.37
N ILE A 17 -7.60 7.97 -11.66
CA ILE A 17 -7.33 8.01 -10.21
C ILE A 17 -6.31 9.10 -9.82
N PRO A 18 -5.12 9.20 -10.43
CA PRO A 18 -4.16 10.26 -10.10
C PRO A 18 -4.71 11.67 -10.34
N MET A 19 -5.52 11.86 -11.40
CA MET A 19 -6.11 13.16 -11.71
C MET A 19 -7.04 13.62 -10.59
N VAL A 20 -7.92 12.74 -10.10
CA VAL A 20 -8.86 13.11 -9.04
C VAL A 20 -8.18 13.23 -7.68
N ILE A 21 -7.13 12.46 -7.40
CA ILE A 21 -6.30 12.65 -6.19
C ILE A 21 -5.64 14.04 -6.22
N GLY A 22 -5.07 14.44 -7.36
CA GLY A 22 -4.52 15.78 -7.56
C GLY A 22 -5.56 16.90 -7.46
N ALA A 23 -6.83 16.60 -7.74
CA ALA A 23 -7.96 17.51 -7.55
C ALA A 23 -8.53 17.53 -6.11
N GLY A 24 -7.93 16.80 -5.17
CA GLY A 24 -8.33 16.79 -3.76
C GLY A 24 -9.23 15.63 -3.34
N MET A 25 -9.39 14.58 -4.15
CA MET A 25 -10.09 13.37 -3.73
C MET A 25 -9.32 12.65 -2.63
N THR A 26 -9.99 12.42 -1.48
CA THR A 26 -9.38 11.80 -0.29
C THR A 26 -9.68 10.31 -0.15
N SER A 27 -10.69 9.79 -0.85
CA SER A 27 -11.08 8.38 -0.82
C SER A 27 -11.82 7.97 -2.09
N ALA A 28 -11.79 6.68 -2.43
CA ALA A 28 -12.50 6.14 -3.58
C ALA A 28 -12.93 4.68 -3.35
N ILE A 29 -14.10 4.30 -3.87
CA ILE A 29 -14.58 2.93 -3.89
C ILE A 29 -14.05 2.25 -5.15
N MET A 30 -13.10 1.32 -4.99
CA MET A 30 -12.50 0.56 -6.08
C MET A 30 -12.10 -0.84 -5.62
N ASN A 31 -11.64 -1.69 -6.55
CA ASN A 31 -11.16 -3.03 -6.23
C ASN A 31 -9.65 -2.99 -5.88
N PRO A 32 -9.24 -3.21 -4.62
CA PRO A 32 -7.84 -3.10 -4.20
C PRO A 32 -6.95 -4.25 -4.71
N VAL A 33 -7.53 -5.30 -5.27
CA VAL A 33 -6.79 -6.46 -5.81
C VAL A 33 -6.25 -6.15 -7.22
N ARG A 34 -6.69 -5.05 -7.85
CA ARG A 34 -6.24 -4.66 -9.19
C ARG A 34 -4.91 -3.91 -9.11
N PRO A 35 -3.80 -4.52 -9.57
CA PRO A 35 -2.47 -3.95 -9.34
C PRO A 35 -2.25 -2.65 -10.14
N GLN A 36 -2.83 -2.52 -11.34
CA GLN A 36 -2.71 -1.30 -12.15
C GLN A 36 -3.33 -0.07 -11.47
N GLU A 37 -4.53 -0.23 -10.91
CA GLU A 37 -5.24 0.86 -10.23
C GLU A 37 -4.53 1.22 -8.92
N MET A 38 -4.07 0.21 -8.16
CA MET A 38 -3.32 0.44 -6.91
C MET A 38 -1.93 1.04 -7.12
N GLU A 39 -1.25 0.71 -8.21
CA GLU A 39 0.00 1.37 -8.61
C GLU A 39 -0.22 2.85 -8.87
N ALA A 40 -1.29 3.20 -9.60
CA ALA A 40 -1.68 4.58 -9.84
C ALA A 40 -2.01 5.34 -8.53
N VAL A 41 -2.72 4.70 -7.59
CA VAL A 41 -2.96 5.28 -6.24
C VAL A 41 -1.65 5.53 -5.51
N ARG A 42 -0.75 4.55 -5.43
CA ARG A 42 0.52 4.69 -4.70
C ARG A 42 1.41 5.77 -5.33
N GLY A 43 1.48 5.81 -6.66
CA GLY A 43 2.24 6.82 -7.39
C GLY A 43 1.67 8.22 -7.18
N ALA A 44 0.35 8.37 -7.25
CA ALA A 44 -0.33 9.63 -6.96
C ALA A 44 -0.08 10.08 -5.51
N ASN A 45 -0.09 9.17 -4.54
CA ASN A 45 0.15 9.51 -3.14
C ASN A 45 1.57 10.02 -2.88
N VAL A 46 2.57 9.47 -3.58
CA VAL A 46 3.95 9.99 -3.55
C VAL A 46 3.99 11.40 -4.11
N LEU A 47 3.43 11.61 -5.31
CA LEU A 47 3.48 12.89 -6.01
C LEU A 47 2.66 13.98 -5.30
N ASN A 48 1.59 13.60 -4.60
CA ASN A 48 0.76 14.50 -3.81
C ASN A 48 1.30 14.73 -2.38
N GLY A 49 2.47 14.18 -2.05
CA GLY A 49 3.11 14.37 -0.73
C GLY A 49 2.41 13.67 0.44
N THR A 50 1.50 12.74 0.16
CA THR A 50 0.73 11.99 1.17
C THR A 50 1.38 10.67 1.59
N ASP A 51 2.38 10.18 0.83
CA ASP A 51 3.23 9.05 1.22
C ASP A 51 4.54 9.56 1.83
N GLU A 52 4.57 9.69 3.16
CA GLU A 52 5.73 10.22 3.88
C GLU A 52 6.99 9.38 3.60
N ASN A 53 8.07 10.07 3.22
CA ASN A 53 9.35 9.46 2.82
C ASN A 53 9.22 8.40 1.71
N CYS A 54 8.14 8.44 0.91
CA CYS A 54 7.83 7.43 -0.10
C CYS A 54 7.78 6.00 0.47
N THR A 55 7.45 5.85 1.76
CA THR A 55 7.60 4.60 2.51
C THR A 55 6.77 3.48 1.90
N ASN A 56 5.50 3.77 1.55
CA ASN A 56 4.62 2.77 0.98
C ASN A 56 5.06 2.37 -0.42
N TRP A 57 5.51 3.34 -1.23
CA TRP A 57 6.06 3.07 -2.54
C TRP A 57 7.29 2.16 -2.49
N ILE A 58 8.31 2.54 -1.71
CA ILE A 58 9.57 1.79 -1.59
C ILE A 58 9.30 0.38 -1.07
N ARG A 59 8.48 0.24 -0.03
CA ARG A 59 8.14 -1.09 0.53
C ARG A 59 7.45 -2.00 -0.49
N THR A 60 6.62 -1.42 -1.36
CA THR A 60 5.86 -2.20 -2.36
C THR A 60 6.73 -2.63 -3.54
N TYR A 61 7.64 -1.75 -3.98
CA TYR A 61 8.36 -1.91 -5.25
C TYR A 61 9.87 -2.17 -5.10
N LYS A 62 10.36 -2.43 -3.88
CA LYS A 62 11.79 -2.68 -3.59
C LYS A 62 12.42 -3.70 -4.54
N ASP A 63 11.71 -4.80 -4.81
CA ASP A 63 12.20 -5.91 -5.64
C ASP A 63 11.46 -5.96 -7.00
N TYR A 64 10.92 -4.83 -7.45
CA TYR A 64 10.16 -4.76 -8.70
C TYR A 64 11.05 -5.08 -9.91
N LYS A 65 10.60 -6.06 -10.70
CA LYS A 65 11.21 -6.43 -11.98
C LYS A 65 10.22 -6.10 -13.09
N PRO A 66 10.55 -5.18 -14.02
CA PRO A 66 9.71 -4.96 -15.18
C PRO A 66 9.64 -6.24 -16.01
N ALA A 67 8.44 -6.64 -16.42
CA ALA A 67 8.26 -7.80 -17.29
C ALA A 67 8.97 -7.56 -18.64
N GLU A 68 9.81 -8.50 -19.06
CA GLU A 68 10.46 -8.46 -20.37
C GLU A 68 9.40 -8.69 -21.47
N GLY A 69 9.16 -7.67 -22.29
CA GLY A 69 8.16 -7.69 -23.36
C GLY A 69 7.23 -6.49 -23.26
N GLY A 70 7.57 -5.42 -23.98
CA GLY A 70 6.80 -4.18 -24.00
C GLY A 70 5.32 -4.43 -24.30
N HIS A 71 4.46 -4.19 -23.32
CA HIS A 71 3.55 -3.05 -23.20
C HIS A 71 3.38 -2.82 -21.69
N ALA A 72 3.98 -1.78 -21.14
CA ALA A 72 3.91 -1.51 -19.71
C ALA A 72 2.47 -1.11 -19.31
N VAL A 73 1.74 -2.06 -18.69
CA VAL A 73 0.80 -1.86 -17.57
C VAL A 73 0.55 -3.21 -16.88
N ALA A 74 1.59 -3.76 -16.24
CA ALA A 74 1.45 -4.96 -15.41
C ALA A 74 2.36 -4.85 -14.17
N SER A 75 1.81 -4.33 -13.07
CA SER A 75 2.39 -4.49 -11.73
C SER A 75 2.28 -5.97 -11.27
N PRO A 76 3.27 -6.52 -10.55
CA PRO A 76 3.31 -7.93 -10.22
C PRO A 76 2.36 -8.21 -9.05
N VAL A 77 1.68 -9.34 -9.15
CA VAL A 77 0.93 -9.93 -8.04
C VAL A 77 1.92 -10.60 -7.08
N ALA A 78 1.91 -10.16 -5.82
CA ALA A 78 2.11 -11.06 -4.70
C ALA A 78 1.29 -10.54 -3.51
N VAL A 79 0.12 -11.16 -3.30
CA VAL A 79 -0.65 -11.07 -2.07
C VAL A 79 -0.10 -12.11 -1.10
N THR A 80 0.39 -11.68 0.05
CA THR A 80 0.33 -12.48 1.29
C THR A 80 -0.08 -11.57 2.45
N ALA A 81 -1.28 -11.83 2.98
CA ALA A 81 -1.80 -11.34 4.25
C ALA A 81 -1.87 -12.50 5.26
N PRO A 82 -2.37 -12.31 6.49
CA PRO A 82 -1.74 -11.72 7.68
C PRO A 82 -1.29 -12.81 8.69
N GLY A 83 -0.48 -12.44 9.68
CA GLY A 83 -0.12 -13.33 10.78
C GLY A 83 0.57 -12.61 11.94
N ASP A 84 -0.21 -12.19 12.93
CA ASP A 84 0.27 -11.89 14.27
C ASP A 84 0.69 -13.20 14.96
N GLY A 85 1.86 -13.21 15.60
CA GLY A 85 2.20 -14.17 16.65
C GLY A 85 3.49 -14.97 16.46
N ALA A 86 4.61 -14.45 16.96
CA ALA A 86 5.59 -15.17 17.79
C ALA A 86 6.72 -14.21 18.18
N ALA A 87 6.55 -13.56 19.34
CA ALA A 87 7.58 -12.73 19.93
C ALA A 87 8.79 -13.56 20.39
N ALA A 88 9.95 -13.08 19.94
CA ALA A 88 11.31 -13.22 20.45
C ALA A 88 11.53 -14.06 21.73
N ALA A 89 12.45 -15.00 21.60
CA ALA A 89 13.20 -15.59 22.70
C ALA A 89 14.12 -14.54 23.37
N GLY A 90 14.09 -14.51 24.72
CA GLY A 90 15.26 -14.20 25.55
C GLY A 90 15.41 -12.76 26.08
N GLY A 91 14.99 -12.50 27.33
CA GLY A 91 15.35 -11.26 28.02
C GLY A 91 14.73 -11.02 29.40
N ARG A 92 15.24 -11.72 30.44
CA ARG A 92 15.26 -11.36 31.88
C ARG A 92 13.97 -10.84 32.56
N ARG A 93 13.25 -11.78 33.18
CA ARG A 93 12.25 -11.52 34.23
C ARG A 93 12.92 -11.33 35.59
N ARG A 94 12.98 -10.11 36.15
CA ARG A 94 12.98 -9.86 37.61
C ARG A 94 12.79 -8.36 37.91
N GLY A 95 11.76 -8.01 38.68
CA GLY A 95 11.81 -6.79 39.52
C GLY A 95 10.79 -5.66 39.32
N GLY A 96 9.80 -5.75 38.43
CA GLY A 96 8.89 -4.61 38.17
C GLY A 96 7.62 -4.51 39.03
N ARG A 97 7.12 -5.63 39.57
CA ARG A 97 5.81 -5.68 40.25
C ARG A 97 5.89 -5.59 41.78
N GLU A 98 6.99 -6.03 42.39
CA GLU A 98 7.16 -5.94 43.85
C GLU A 98 7.40 -4.50 44.34
N ALA A 99 8.03 -3.66 43.53
CA ALA A 99 8.27 -2.24 43.85
C ALA A 99 6.97 -1.41 43.98
N ARG A 100 5.83 -1.92 43.48
CA ARG A 100 4.56 -1.20 43.45
C ARG A 100 3.60 -1.56 44.59
N MET A 101 3.87 -2.63 45.34
CA MET A 101 3.01 -3.06 46.48
C MET A 101 3.52 -2.63 47.86
N ALA A 102 4.70 -2.00 47.96
CA ALA A 102 5.26 -1.54 49.24
C ALA A 102 4.89 -0.08 49.60
N ARG A 103 4.01 0.57 48.83
CA ARG A 103 3.47 1.91 49.12
C ARG A 103 1.97 1.90 48.77
N GLY A 104 1.15 1.55 49.75
CA GLY A 104 -0.30 1.53 49.67
C GLY A 104 -0.86 0.95 50.94
#